data_AF-A0A067SFM7-F1
#
_entry.id   AF-A0A067SFM7-F1
#
_cell.length_a   1.000
_cell.length_b   1.000
_cell.length_c   1.000
_cell.angle_alpha   90.00
_cell.angle_beta   90.00
_cell.angle_gamma   90.00
#
_symmetry.space_group_name_H-M   'P 1'
#
loop_
_entity.id
_entity.type
_entity.pdbx_description
1 polymer ?
#
loop_
_entity_poly.entity_id
_entity_poly.type
_entity_poly.pdbx_seq_one_letter_code
_entity_poly.pdbx_strand_id
1 'polypeptide(L)'
;MLFPGDSNSKRQLGNLSCNIARLKTVAGLTKSAKSIKSAITAAGSDSATVAQLQTAADGISSAQAGVATIAKSLLTGQQAPADARQQVADGLTAATSALGSTNSADEAVSSAVATAQSNVASTTTAGNQVVSDCK
;
A
#
# COMPACT_ATOMS: atom_id res chain seq x y z
N MET A 1 15.97 33.21 -28.78
CA MET A 1 16.66 32.12 -28.07
C MET A 1 15.72 31.58 -27.00
N LEU A 2 15.14 30.40 -27.22
CA LEU A 2 14.28 29.70 -26.26
C LEU A 2 15.09 28.50 -25.75
N PHE A 3 15.39 28.47 -24.46
CA PHE A 3 16.16 27.39 -23.85
C PHE A 3 15.34 26.08 -23.81
N PRO A 4 15.83 24.96 -24.39
CA PRO A 4 15.23 23.65 -24.21
C PRO A 4 15.83 23.01 -22.94
N GLY A 5 15.33 23.39 -21.77
CA GLY A 5 16.00 23.05 -20.51
C GLY A 5 15.11 22.79 -19.31
N ASP A 6 13.92 22.19 -19.46
CA ASP A 6 13.04 21.99 -18.27
C ASP A 6 12.17 20.72 -18.26
N SER A 7 12.18 19.92 -19.34
CA SER A 7 11.41 18.67 -19.37
C SER A 7 12.17 17.49 -18.73
N ASN A 8 13.51 17.50 -18.79
CA ASN A 8 14.32 16.37 -18.34
C ASN A 8 14.52 16.36 -16.81
N SER A 9 14.82 17.51 -16.18
CA SER A 9 14.93 17.59 -14.72
C SER A 9 13.62 17.29 -14.00
N LYS A 10 12.46 17.72 -14.53
CA LYS A 10 11.15 17.36 -13.96
C LYS A 10 10.84 15.88 -14.10
N ARG A 11 11.19 15.26 -15.24
CA ARG A 11 11.08 13.81 -15.45
C ARG A 11 12.04 13.02 -14.55
N GLN A 12 13.27 13.50 -14.37
CA GLN A 12 14.27 12.85 -13.50
C GLN A 12 13.88 12.94 -12.01
N LEU A 13 13.41 14.11 -11.55
CA LEU A 13 12.90 14.27 -10.19
C LEU A 13 11.62 13.46 -9.97
N GLY A 14 10.68 13.46 -10.92
CA GLY A 14 9.47 12.64 -10.86
C GLY A 14 9.77 11.14 -10.80
N ASN A 15 10.75 10.67 -11.59
CA ASN A 15 11.16 9.27 -11.59
C ASN A 15 11.88 8.89 -10.27
N LEU A 16 12.73 9.76 -9.72
CA LEU A 16 13.38 9.51 -8.42
C LEU A 16 12.36 9.49 -7.26
N SER A 17 11.50 10.51 -7.17
CA SER A 17 10.43 10.56 -6.15
C SER A 17 9.47 9.39 -6.26
N CYS A 18 9.06 9.03 -7.49
CA CYS A 18 8.24 7.84 -7.74
C CYS A 18 8.95 6.56 -7.26
N ASN A 19 10.23 6.36 -7.58
CA ASN A 19 10.96 5.17 -7.15
C ASN A 19 11.10 5.09 -5.62
N ILE A 20 11.34 6.23 -4.95
CA ILE A 20 11.37 6.30 -3.48
C ILE A 20 9.99 5.98 -2.90
N ALA A 21 8.92 6.58 -3.42
CA ALA A 21 7.55 6.34 -2.98
C ALA A 21 7.17 4.86 -3.13
N ARG A 22 7.51 4.25 -4.28
CA ARG A 22 7.28 2.84 -4.54
C ARG A 22 8.06 1.94 -3.59
N LEU A 23 9.35 2.22 -3.34
CA LEU A 23 10.15 1.43 -2.41
C LEU A 23 9.59 1.51 -0.97
N LYS A 24 9.24 2.72 -0.51
CA LYS A 24 8.58 2.92 0.79
C LYS A 24 7.25 2.18 0.88
N THR A 25 6.47 2.22 -0.20
CA THR A 25 5.19 1.52 -0.30
C THR A 25 5.39 0.00 -0.22
N VAL A 26 6.34 -0.59 -0.96
CA VAL A 26 6.64 -2.03 -0.90
C VAL A 26 7.07 -2.45 0.52
N ALA A 27 7.97 -1.69 1.15
CA ALA A 27 8.40 -1.96 2.52
C ALA A 27 7.22 -1.88 3.50
N GLY A 28 6.39 -0.84 3.40
CA GLY A 28 5.19 -0.66 4.21
C GLY A 28 4.15 -1.77 4.01
N LEU A 29 3.88 -2.15 2.76
CA LEU A 29 2.95 -3.24 2.41
C LEU A 29 3.42 -4.56 2.99
N THR A 30 4.73 -4.84 2.96
CA THR A 30 5.31 -6.06 3.54
C THR A 30 5.14 -6.08 5.06
N LYS A 31 5.42 -4.94 5.71
CA LYS A 31 5.23 -4.79 7.17
C LYS A 31 3.75 -4.94 7.55
N SER A 32 2.86 -4.32 6.78
CA SER A 32 1.41 -4.39 6.95
C SER A 32 0.89 -5.81 6.80
N ALA A 33 1.29 -6.54 5.75
CA ALA A 33 0.94 -7.94 5.54
C ALA A 33 1.38 -8.81 6.73
N LYS A 34 2.60 -8.59 7.25
CA LYS A 34 3.10 -9.32 8.42
C LYS A 34 2.26 -9.04 9.67
N SER A 35 1.92 -7.79 9.93
CA SER A 35 1.08 -7.43 11.09
C SER A 35 -0.36 -7.93 10.98
N ILE A 36 -0.96 -7.89 9.79
CA ILE A 36 -2.29 -8.47 9.54
C ILE A 36 -2.23 -9.98 9.78
N LYS A 37 -1.20 -10.67 9.29
CA LYS A 37 -1.01 -12.10 9.56
C LYS A 37 -0.87 -12.41 11.05
N SER A 38 -0.15 -11.58 11.81
CA SER A 38 -0.09 -11.68 13.27
C SER A 38 -1.47 -11.48 13.93
N ALA A 39 -2.27 -10.53 13.44
CA ALA A 39 -3.64 -10.33 13.92
C ALA A 39 -4.54 -11.52 13.60
N ILE A 40 -4.41 -12.14 12.42
CA ILE A 40 -5.15 -13.36 12.05
C ILE A 40 -4.79 -14.49 13.02
N THR A 41 -3.51 -14.68 13.33
CA THR A 41 -3.08 -15.67 14.32
C THR A 41 -3.64 -15.38 15.71
N ALA A 42 -3.67 -14.11 16.13
CA ALA A 42 -4.23 -13.72 17.42
C ALA A 42 -5.75 -13.94 17.49
N ALA A 43 -6.47 -13.72 16.40
CA ALA A 43 -7.92 -13.96 16.30
C ALA A 43 -8.29 -15.43 16.52
N GLY A 44 -7.36 -16.36 16.31
CA GLY A 44 -7.53 -17.76 16.61
C GLY A 44 -8.73 -18.37 15.87
N SER A 45 -9.76 -18.77 16.62
CA SER A 45 -10.97 -19.41 16.09
C SER A 45 -12.14 -18.45 15.87
N ASP A 46 -11.98 -17.14 16.11
CA ASP A 46 -13.00 -16.15 15.76
C ASP A 46 -13.07 -15.97 14.25
N SER A 47 -13.91 -16.76 13.62
CA SER A 47 -14.09 -16.78 12.16
C SER A 47 -14.53 -15.44 11.58
N ALA A 48 -15.29 -14.63 12.32
CA ALA A 48 -15.70 -13.31 11.88
C ALA A 48 -14.48 -12.38 11.86
N THR A 49 -13.75 -12.28 12.97
CA THR A 49 -12.52 -11.47 13.02
C THR A 49 -11.50 -11.93 11.96
N VAL A 50 -11.32 -13.24 11.77
CA VAL A 50 -10.41 -13.78 10.76
C VAL A 50 -10.83 -13.38 9.34
N ALA A 51 -12.12 -13.45 8.99
CA ALA A 51 -12.61 -13.06 7.67
C ALA A 51 -12.38 -11.56 7.37
N GLN A 52 -12.60 -10.70 8.36
CA GLN A 52 -12.32 -9.26 8.25
C GLN A 52 -10.82 -9.02 8.02
N LEU A 53 -9.96 -9.72 8.77
CA LEU A 53 -8.51 -9.59 8.62
C LEU A 53 -7.99 -10.18 7.30
N GLN A 54 -8.62 -11.22 6.76
CA GLN A 54 -8.34 -11.74 5.42
C GLN A 54 -8.70 -10.72 4.34
N THR A 55 -9.85 -10.04 4.46
CA THR A 55 -10.20 -8.92 3.58
C THR A 55 -9.13 -7.83 3.60
N ALA A 56 -8.57 -7.54 4.79
CA ALA A 56 -7.46 -6.60 4.89
C ALA A 56 -6.19 -7.11 4.20
N ALA A 57 -5.86 -8.39 4.36
CA ALA A 57 -4.71 -9.01 3.70
C ALA A 57 -4.84 -8.98 2.16
N ASP A 58 -6.03 -9.22 1.64
CA ASP A 58 -6.32 -9.16 0.20
C ASP A 58 -6.18 -7.75 -0.35
N GLY A 59 -6.62 -6.73 0.40
CA GLY A 59 -6.37 -5.33 0.05
C GLY A 59 -4.88 -5.01 -0.07
N ILE A 60 -4.06 -5.47 0.89
CA ILE A 60 -2.60 -5.33 0.83
C ILE A 60 -2.00 -6.08 -0.35
N SER A 61 -2.47 -7.29 -0.65
CA SER A 61 -2.02 -8.06 -1.81
C SER A 61 -2.35 -7.35 -3.13
N SER A 62 -3.55 -6.80 -3.25
CA SER A 62 -3.95 -6.00 -4.43
C SER A 62 -3.05 -4.76 -4.59
N ALA A 63 -2.76 -4.05 -3.50
CA ALA A 63 -1.84 -2.92 -3.55
C ALA A 63 -0.41 -3.34 -3.95
N GLN A 64 0.08 -4.50 -3.49
CA GLN A 64 1.37 -5.03 -3.93
C GLN A 64 1.39 -5.32 -5.44
N ALA A 65 0.31 -5.90 -5.98
CA ALA A 65 0.16 -6.13 -7.40
C ALA A 65 0.17 -4.82 -8.21
N GLY A 66 -0.53 -3.79 -7.73
CA GLY A 66 -0.48 -2.44 -8.32
C GLY A 66 0.94 -1.88 -8.38
N VAL A 67 1.68 -1.89 -7.25
CA VAL A 67 3.07 -1.41 -7.23
C VAL A 67 4.00 -2.23 -8.13
N ALA A 68 3.77 -3.54 -8.25
CA ALA A 68 4.53 -4.42 -9.15
C ALA A 68 4.27 -4.08 -10.63
N THR A 69 3.02 -3.80 -11.01
CA THR A 69 2.67 -3.33 -12.35
C THR A 69 3.35 -2.00 -12.67
N ILE A 70 3.31 -1.04 -11.73
CA ILE A 70 4.03 0.22 -11.88
C ILE A 70 5.54 -0.02 -12.06
N ALA A 71 6.12 -1.00 -11.36
CA ALA A 71 7.52 -1.39 -11.53
C ALA A 71 7.84 -1.75 -12.96
N LYS A 72 7.05 -2.66 -13.52
CA LYS A 72 7.27 -3.23 -14.84
C LYS A 72 7.14 -2.16 -15.92
N SER A 73 6.15 -1.28 -15.81
CA SER A 73 5.99 -0.15 -16.75
C SER A 73 7.19 0.79 -16.70
N LEU A 74 7.65 1.19 -15.51
CA LEU A 74 8.80 2.08 -15.40
C LEU A 74 10.11 1.44 -15.88
N LEU A 75 10.31 0.14 -15.62
CA LEU A 75 11.48 -0.61 -16.11
C LEU A 75 11.52 -0.69 -17.65
N THR A 76 10.36 -0.62 -18.31
CA THR A 76 10.25 -0.60 -19.77
C THR A 76 10.20 0.81 -20.35
N GLY A 77 10.43 1.84 -19.53
CA GLY A 77 10.40 3.24 -19.93
C GLY A 77 8.99 3.81 -20.16
N GLN A 78 7.95 3.05 -19.82
CA GLN A 78 6.56 3.51 -19.86
C GLN A 78 6.21 4.29 -18.60
N GLN A 79 5.20 5.16 -18.72
CA GLN A 79 4.60 5.83 -17.58
C GLN A 79 3.91 4.81 -16.65
N ALA A 80 3.88 5.11 -15.36
CA ALA A 80 3.11 4.34 -14.39
C ALA A 80 1.60 4.36 -14.76
N PRO A 81 0.99 3.19 -15.04
CA PRO A 81 -0.41 3.13 -15.45
C PRO A 81 -1.34 3.74 -14.39
N ALA A 82 -2.36 4.49 -14.83
CA ALA A 82 -3.33 5.08 -13.92
C ALA A 82 -4.08 4.01 -13.11
N ASP A 83 -4.50 2.93 -13.76
CA ASP A 83 -5.19 1.81 -13.11
C ASP A 83 -4.33 1.13 -12.05
N ALA A 84 -3.02 1.00 -12.30
CA ALA A 84 -2.10 0.41 -11.33
C ALA A 84 -1.89 1.32 -10.11
N ARG A 85 -1.87 2.65 -10.30
CA ARG A 85 -1.86 3.62 -9.19
C ARG A 85 -3.15 3.58 -8.39
N GLN A 86 -4.29 3.52 -9.08
CA GLN A 86 -5.60 3.40 -8.45
C GLN A 86 -5.71 2.10 -7.65
N GLN A 87 -5.21 0.98 -8.19
CA GLN A 87 -5.17 -0.30 -7.49
C GLN A 87 -4.38 -0.25 -6.17
N VAL A 88 -3.29 0.53 -6.11
CA VAL A 88 -2.56 0.77 -4.86
C VAL A 88 -3.44 1.50 -3.84
N ALA A 89 -4.11 2.57 -4.26
CA ALA A 89 -4.99 3.36 -3.40
C ALA A 89 -6.20 2.55 -2.91
N ASP A 90 -6.86 1.83 -3.81
CA ASP A 90 -8.03 1.01 -3.50
C ASP A 90 -7.67 -0.13 -2.55
N GLY A 91 -6.54 -0.82 -2.79
CA GLY A 91 -6.07 -1.90 -1.91
C GLY A 91 -5.76 -1.43 -0.50
N LEU A 92 -5.10 -0.27 -0.36
CA LEU A 92 -4.81 0.35 0.94
C LEU A 92 -6.09 0.84 1.65
N THR A 93 -7.04 1.36 0.88
CA THR A 93 -8.36 1.76 1.41
C THR A 93 -9.13 0.55 1.92
N ALA A 94 -9.23 -0.51 1.12
CA ALA A 94 -9.87 -1.76 1.51
C ALA A 94 -9.23 -2.35 2.78
N ALA A 95 -7.89 -2.36 2.86
CA ALA A 95 -7.18 -2.82 4.05
C ALA A 95 -7.50 -1.98 5.29
N THR A 96 -7.52 -0.66 5.16
CA THR A 96 -7.84 0.26 6.25
C THR A 96 -9.28 0.08 6.72
N SER A 97 -10.24 0.01 5.80
CA SER A 97 -11.66 -0.16 6.11
C SER A 97 -11.95 -1.50 6.79
N ALA A 98 -11.33 -2.58 6.31
CA ALA A 98 -11.48 -3.91 6.90
C ALA A 98 -10.90 -3.94 8.33
N LEU A 99 -9.69 -3.40 8.54
CA LEU A 99 -9.09 -3.29 9.87
C LEU A 99 -9.89 -2.39 10.82
N GLY A 100 -10.51 -1.32 10.32
CA GLY A 100 -11.36 -0.42 11.11
C GLY A 100 -12.71 -1.04 11.49
N SER A 101 -13.14 -2.07 10.75
CA SER A 101 -14.40 -2.79 10.99
C SER A 101 -14.21 -4.02 11.87
N THR A 102 -12.97 -4.40 12.17
CA THR A 102 -12.67 -5.47 13.13
C THR A 102 -13.00 -5.01 14.54
N ASN A 103 -13.88 -5.76 15.23
CA ASN A 103 -14.23 -5.53 16.62
C ASN A 103 -14.01 -6.83 17.40
N SER A 104 -13.16 -6.80 18.43
CA SER A 104 -12.89 -7.96 19.28
C SER A 104 -12.86 -7.54 20.75
N ALA A 105 -13.40 -8.39 21.61
CA ALA A 105 -13.29 -8.22 23.07
C ALA A 105 -11.98 -8.80 23.63
N ASP A 106 -11.18 -9.48 22.80
CA ASP A 106 -9.88 -10.00 23.18
C ASP A 106 -8.80 -8.91 23.01
N GLU A 107 -8.17 -8.53 24.11
CA GLU A 107 -7.13 -7.49 24.15
C GLU A 107 -5.91 -7.81 23.26
N ALA A 108 -5.54 -9.08 23.11
CA ALA A 108 -4.43 -9.48 22.26
C ALA A 108 -4.79 -9.28 20.78
N VAL A 109 -6.04 -9.58 20.41
CA VAL A 109 -6.57 -9.31 19.05
C VAL A 109 -6.61 -7.81 18.80
N SER A 110 -7.19 -7.04 19.71
CA SER A 110 -7.31 -5.58 19.59
C SER A 110 -5.95 -4.89 19.46
N SER A 111 -4.95 -5.31 20.25
CA SER A 111 -3.58 -4.81 20.16
C SER A 111 -2.91 -5.17 18.82
N ALA A 112 -3.12 -6.39 18.33
CA ALA A 112 -2.60 -6.82 17.03
C ALA A 112 -3.25 -6.05 15.86
N VAL A 113 -4.57 -5.83 15.93
CA VAL A 113 -5.33 -5.02 14.95
C VAL A 113 -4.83 -3.58 14.95
N ALA A 114 -4.66 -2.95 16.12
CA ALA A 114 -4.13 -1.59 16.23
C ALA A 114 -2.72 -1.47 15.63
N THR A 115 -1.86 -2.47 15.85
CA THR A 115 -0.53 -2.54 15.22
C THR A 115 -0.63 -2.64 13.70
N ALA A 116 -1.55 -3.47 13.19
CA ALA A 116 -1.81 -3.58 11.76
C ALA A 116 -2.32 -2.26 11.17
N GLN A 117 -3.27 -1.59 11.84
CA GLN A 117 -3.79 -0.28 11.44
C GLN A 117 -2.67 0.77 11.35
N SER A 118 -1.78 0.85 12.35
CA SER A 118 -0.65 1.78 12.34
C SER A 118 0.29 1.56 11.15
N ASN A 119 0.58 0.29 10.83
CA ASN A 119 1.44 -0.05 9.70
C ASN A 119 0.76 0.22 8.35
N VAL A 120 -0.54 -0.05 8.21
CA VAL A 120 -1.31 0.28 7.00
C VAL A 120 -1.43 1.79 6.82
N ALA A 121 -1.69 2.55 7.87
CA ALA A 121 -1.75 4.01 7.82
C ALA A 121 -0.41 4.62 7.37
N SER A 122 0.70 4.14 7.94
CA SER A 122 2.05 4.55 7.52
C SER A 122 2.32 4.23 6.04
N THR A 123 1.80 3.10 5.56
CA THR A 123 1.92 2.68 4.16
C THR A 123 1.03 3.51 3.24
N THR A 124 -0.15 3.93 3.70
CA THR A 124 -1.10 4.75 2.95
C THR A 124 -0.50 6.09 2.55
N THR A 125 0.27 6.72 3.44
CA THR A 125 1.00 7.95 3.11
C THR A 125 1.97 7.74 1.94
N ALA A 126 2.73 6.64 1.93
CA ALA A 126 3.64 6.32 0.83
C ALA A 126 2.88 5.91 -0.45
N GLY A 127 1.78 5.17 -0.33
CA GLY A 127 0.92 4.80 -1.45
C GLY A 127 0.30 6.01 -2.14
N ASN A 128 -0.13 7.02 -1.38
CA ASN A 128 -0.63 8.28 -1.93
C ASN A 128 0.46 9.03 -2.72
N GLN A 129 1.72 8.94 -2.30
CA GLN A 129 2.86 9.48 -3.06
C GLN A 129 3.06 8.73 -4.38
N VAL A 130 2.80 7.42 -4.44
CA VAL A 130 2.79 6.67 -5.71
C VAL A 130 1.72 7.22 -6.66
N VAL A 131 0.54 7.58 -6.15
CA VAL A 131 -0.53 8.17 -6.97
C VAL A 131 -0.14 9.55 -7.51
N SER A 132 0.47 10.39 -6.67
CA SER A 132 0.84 11.77 -7.03
C SER A 132 2.09 11.87 -7.89
N ASP A 133 3.13 11.10 -7.57
CA ASP A 133 4.50 11.30 -8.05
C ASP A 133 4.87 10.36 -9.21
N CYS A 134 4.20 9.21 -9.33
CA CYS A 134 4.41 8.29 -10.45
C CYS A 134 3.53 8.69 -11.64
N LYS A 135 3.88 9.77 -12.31
CA LYS A 135 3.23 10.22 -13.55
C LYS A 135 4.23 10.34 -14.68
#